data_AF-A0A7T5JU79-F1
#
_entry.id   AF-A0A7T5JU79-F1
#
_cell.length_a   1.000
_cell.length_b   1.000
_cell.length_c   1.000
_cell.angle_alpha   90.00
_cell.angle_beta   90.00
_cell.angle_gamma   90.00
#
_symmetry.space_group_name_H-M   'P 1'
#
loop_
_entity.id
_entity.type
_entity.pdbx_description
1 polymer ?
#
loop_
_entity_poly.entity_id
_entity_poly.type
_entity_poly.pdbx_seq_one_letter_code
_entity_poly.pdbx_strand_id
1 'polypeptide(L)'
;MFELDRDAILSHPRLRFLSDVVPVDEHLNNIEHFVNACYVEDGWKVAQHRRVIALRATDQNRLSSAFKASLYLGKYKDMANTDRFLRSMVSAGHSYEPIRGESVLFLFIGIGKPVYDHLVTYTVGRPTRIAGGQRANVPWGFELPVEAKNPEEYKEELERIRDVIRLAKQEKSEQMQAARAKLPVGYVMPPFLMEFSEEALIKNVFRQRLFERGAQGATVEITADMLEACLQIDREKWEFLMDYHGPHIAQWQKSMRTLRKEEYTFANLMEQFGISAEEAEQTSLYELLLRTVGKLPPSMWDKRN
;
A
#
# COMPACT_ATOMS: atom_id res chain seq x y z
N MET A 1 16.76 -12.89 12.66
CA MET A 1 17.04 -11.48 12.97
C MET A 1 16.65 -10.66 11.75
N PHE A 2 15.86 -9.61 11.94
CA PHE A 2 15.50 -8.65 10.90
C PHE A 2 16.64 -7.63 10.75
N GLU A 3 17.03 -7.34 9.51
CA GLU A 3 18.00 -6.30 9.19
C GLU A 3 17.28 -5.25 8.36
N LEU A 4 17.39 -3.99 8.77
CA LEU A 4 16.72 -2.89 8.09
C LEU A 4 17.50 -2.55 6.81
N ASP A 5 16.85 -2.67 5.66
CA ASP A 5 17.40 -2.17 4.39
C ASP A 5 17.34 -0.64 4.39
N ARG A 6 18.42 -0.01 4.84
CA ARG A 6 18.54 1.44 4.95
C ARG A 6 18.74 2.09 3.60
N ASP A 7 19.42 1.42 2.68
CA ASP A 7 19.70 1.96 1.35
C ASP A 7 18.39 2.19 0.60
N ALA A 8 17.45 1.24 0.70
CA ALA A 8 16.14 1.38 0.09
C ALA A 8 15.28 2.52 0.68
N ILE A 9 15.67 3.09 1.82
CA ILE A 9 15.05 4.28 2.44
C ILE A 9 15.83 5.55 2.08
N LEU A 10 17.14 5.55 2.33
CA LEU A 10 18.00 6.74 2.27
C LEU A 10 18.35 7.14 0.83
N SER A 11 18.46 6.18 -0.08
CA SER A 11 18.86 6.41 -1.47
C SER A 11 17.69 6.71 -2.41
N HIS A 12 16.48 6.91 -1.87
CA HIS A 12 15.31 7.21 -2.69
C HIS A 12 15.49 8.58 -3.41
N PRO A 13 15.36 8.65 -4.74
CA PRO A 13 15.78 9.81 -5.54
C PRO A 13 15.01 11.09 -5.23
N ARG A 14 13.78 10.98 -4.72
CA ARG A 14 12.94 12.12 -4.34
C ARG A 14 13.08 12.55 -2.88
N LEU A 15 13.77 11.77 -2.05
CA LEU A 15 13.91 12.10 -0.63
C LEU A 15 15.15 12.95 -0.39
N ARG A 16 15.00 13.95 0.48
CA ARG A 16 16.07 14.79 0.98
C ARG A 16 15.96 14.83 2.49
N PHE A 17 16.76 14.02 3.16
CA PHE A 17 16.84 13.97 4.62
C PHE A 17 17.66 15.14 5.16
N LEU A 18 17.24 15.67 6.30
CA LEU A 18 17.94 16.73 7.03
C LEU A 18 18.83 16.12 8.13
N SER A 19 19.73 15.23 7.71
CA SER A 19 20.63 14.51 8.63
C SER A 19 21.59 15.43 9.41
N ASP A 20 21.74 16.69 8.96
CA ASP A 20 22.50 17.72 9.67
C ASP A 20 21.81 18.23 10.95
N VAL A 21 20.49 18.09 11.05
CA VAL A 21 19.71 18.60 12.21
C VAL A 21 18.85 17.52 12.89
N VAL A 22 18.68 16.36 12.25
CA VAL A 22 17.98 15.17 12.75
C VAL A 22 18.94 13.98 12.72
N PRO A 23 19.14 13.23 13.83
CA PRO A 23 20.03 12.09 13.85
C PRO A 23 19.36 10.85 13.20
N VAL A 24 19.17 10.90 11.88
CA VAL A 24 18.44 9.88 11.11
C VAL A 24 19.07 8.50 11.27
N ASP A 25 20.39 8.37 11.15
CA ASP A 25 21.07 7.08 11.25
C ASP A 25 20.93 6.44 12.64
N GLU A 26 21.03 7.25 13.70
CA GLU A 26 20.81 6.79 15.07
C GLU A 26 19.35 6.33 15.27
N HIS A 27 18.39 7.08 14.73
CA HIS A 27 16.99 6.68 14.78
C HIS A 27 16.72 5.39 14.02
N LEU A 28 17.32 5.19 12.85
CA LEU A 28 17.20 3.94 12.09
C LEU A 28 17.82 2.75 12.84
N ASN A 29 18.99 2.93 13.46
CA ASN A 29 19.60 1.91 14.35
C ASN A 29 18.64 1.50 15.47
N ASN A 30 18.07 2.49 16.16
CA ASN A 30 17.16 2.25 17.28
C ASN A 30 15.86 1.58 16.80
N ILE A 31 15.33 1.99 15.65
CA ILE A 31 14.16 1.36 15.05
C ILE A 31 14.43 -0.11 14.75
N GLU A 32 15.55 -0.43 14.07
CA GLU A 32 15.93 -1.81 13.76
C GLU A 32 16.08 -2.67 15.04
N HIS A 33 16.76 -2.12 16.05
CA HIS A 33 16.92 -2.78 17.35
C HIS A 33 15.56 -3.12 17.99
N PHE A 34 14.66 -2.13 18.09
CA PHE A 34 13.35 -2.33 18.73
C PHE A 34 12.37 -3.11 17.86
N VAL A 35 12.54 -3.15 16.53
CA VAL A 35 11.78 -4.07 15.68
C VAL A 35 12.16 -5.52 15.98
N ASN A 36 13.46 -5.80 16.15
CA ASN A 36 13.90 -7.13 16.55
C ASN A 36 13.37 -7.51 17.94
N ALA A 37 13.58 -6.64 18.93
CA ALA A 37 13.20 -6.90 20.32
C ALA A 37 11.68 -7.04 20.52
N CYS A 38 10.86 -6.21 19.86
CA CYS A 38 9.41 -6.17 20.09
C CYS A 38 8.58 -7.06 19.16
N TYR A 39 9.12 -7.47 18.01
CA TYR A 39 8.35 -8.23 17.01
C TYR A 39 9.02 -9.55 16.62
N VAL A 40 10.30 -9.52 16.26
CA VAL A 40 11.00 -10.73 15.79
C VAL A 40 11.18 -11.73 16.93
N GLU A 41 11.58 -11.27 18.11
CA GLU A 41 11.73 -12.12 19.31
C GLU A 41 10.40 -12.75 19.76
N ASP A 42 9.27 -12.05 19.55
CA ASP A 42 7.91 -12.55 19.79
C ASP A 42 7.42 -13.55 18.71
N GLY A 43 8.25 -13.84 17.70
CA GLY A 43 7.95 -14.81 16.65
C GLY A 43 7.12 -14.26 15.48
N TRP A 44 7.03 -12.93 15.33
CA TRP A 44 6.39 -12.32 14.17
C TRP A 44 7.31 -12.33 12.95
N LYS A 45 6.75 -12.69 11.80
CA LYS A 45 7.42 -12.55 10.51
C LYS A 45 7.37 -11.09 10.04
N VAL A 46 8.42 -10.33 10.36
CA VAL A 46 8.61 -8.96 9.88
C VAL A 46 9.11 -8.97 8.43
N ALA A 47 8.55 -8.12 7.58
CA ALA A 47 8.96 -7.98 6.20
C ALA A 47 9.10 -6.50 5.81
N GLN A 48 10.15 -6.16 5.07
CA GLN A 48 10.37 -4.83 4.54
C GLN A 48 10.30 -4.85 3.02
N HIS A 49 9.61 -3.85 2.47
CA HIS A 49 9.83 -3.46 1.08
C HIS A 49 10.07 -1.96 1.04
N ARG A 50 11.30 -1.56 0.71
CA ARG A 50 11.73 -0.17 0.65
C ARG A 50 11.37 0.61 1.92
N ARG A 51 10.46 1.58 1.80
CA ARG A 51 10.10 2.54 2.85
C ARG A 51 8.98 2.05 3.78
N VAL A 52 8.50 0.83 3.56
CA VAL A 52 7.40 0.21 4.30
C VAL A 52 7.88 -1.08 4.95
N ILE A 53 7.56 -1.24 6.23
CA ILE A 53 7.87 -2.45 7.00
C ILE A 53 6.55 -2.98 7.57
N ALA A 54 6.17 -4.20 7.20
CA ALA A 54 5.07 -4.90 7.83
C ALA A 54 5.61 -5.60 9.10
N LEU A 55 5.19 -5.10 10.27
CA LEU A 55 5.70 -5.53 11.58
C LEU A 55 4.94 -6.75 12.13
N ARG A 56 3.63 -6.78 11.90
CA ARG A 56 2.74 -7.80 12.47
C ARG A 56 1.57 -8.04 11.56
N ALA A 57 1.34 -9.29 11.16
CA ALA A 57 0.09 -9.74 10.56
C ALA A 57 -0.61 -10.68 11.55
N THR A 58 -1.81 -10.33 12.02
CA THR A 58 -2.48 -11.06 13.11
C THR A 58 -2.77 -12.52 12.78
N ASP A 59 -2.87 -12.87 11.49
CA ASP A 59 -3.08 -14.23 11.03
C ASP A 59 -1.96 -14.73 10.10
N GLN A 60 -0.71 -14.65 10.56
CA GLN A 60 0.47 -15.06 9.78
C GLN A 60 0.48 -16.56 9.38
N ASN A 61 -0.18 -17.41 10.17
CA ASN A 61 -0.27 -18.85 9.93
C ASN A 61 -1.63 -19.27 9.34
N ARG A 62 -2.51 -18.30 9.05
CA ARG A 62 -3.89 -18.51 8.55
C ARG A 62 -4.81 -19.33 9.47
N LEU A 63 -4.38 -19.61 10.71
CA LEU A 63 -5.10 -20.44 11.66
C LEU A 63 -6.35 -19.76 12.21
N SER A 64 -6.30 -18.44 12.45
CA SER A 64 -7.46 -17.69 12.90
C SER A 64 -8.55 -17.68 11.83
N SER A 65 -8.17 -17.41 10.57
CA SER A 65 -9.09 -17.46 9.44
C SER A 65 -9.62 -18.88 9.20
N ALA A 66 -8.77 -19.91 9.32
CA ALA A 66 -9.19 -21.31 9.20
C ALA A 66 -10.26 -21.67 10.24
N PHE A 67 -10.02 -21.30 11.50
CA PHE A 67 -10.92 -21.54 12.61
C PHE A 67 -12.26 -20.81 12.40
N LYS A 68 -12.23 -19.52 12.08
CA LYS A 68 -13.44 -18.73 11.80
C LYS A 68 -14.22 -19.26 10.60
N ALA A 69 -13.53 -19.62 9.51
CA ALA A 69 -14.13 -20.23 8.33
C ALA A 69 -14.79 -21.58 8.65
N SER A 70 -14.15 -22.39 9.52
CA SER A 70 -14.70 -23.67 9.93
C SER A 70 -15.99 -23.53 10.75
N LEU A 71 -16.07 -22.54 11.64
CA LEU A 71 -17.29 -22.21 12.38
C LEU A 71 -18.40 -21.77 11.42
N TYR A 72 -18.07 -20.87 10.50
CA TYR A 72 -19.02 -20.36 9.50
C TYR A 72 -19.60 -21.48 8.63
N LEU A 73 -18.79 -22.49 8.28
CA LEU A 73 -19.18 -23.60 7.42
C LEU A 73 -19.64 -24.86 8.19
N GLY A 74 -19.68 -24.82 9.53
CA GLY A 74 -20.06 -25.96 10.37
C GLY A 74 -19.09 -27.15 10.31
N LYS A 75 -17.80 -26.91 10.09
CA LYS A 75 -16.77 -27.94 9.84
C LYS A 75 -15.89 -28.15 11.08
N TYR A 76 -16.50 -28.69 12.14
CA TYR A 76 -15.88 -28.81 13.46
C TYR A 76 -14.75 -29.85 13.58
N LYS A 77 -14.63 -30.78 12.61
CA LYS A 77 -13.66 -31.89 12.68
C LYS A 77 -12.25 -31.51 12.20
N ASP A 78 -12.12 -30.40 11.48
CA ASP A 78 -10.88 -29.99 10.80
C ASP A 78 -10.73 -28.46 10.83
N MET A 79 -10.93 -27.85 12.00
CA MET A 79 -10.95 -26.38 12.15
C MET A 79 -9.63 -25.68 11.80
N ALA A 80 -8.51 -26.41 11.81
CA ALA A 80 -7.19 -25.88 11.46
C ALA A 80 -6.88 -25.97 9.94
N ASN A 81 -7.85 -26.32 9.10
CA ASN A 81 -7.67 -26.40 7.65
C ASN A 81 -7.49 -25.00 7.04
N THR A 82 -6.23 -24.60 6.82
CA THR A 82 -5.82 -23.29 6.30
C THR A 82 -6.20 -23.07 4.84
N ASP A 83 -6.39 -24.14 4.07
CA ASP A 83 -6.86 -24.06 2.68
C ASP A 83 -8.33 -23.65 2.58
N ARG A 84 -9.14 -23.94 3.60
CA ARG A 84 -10.61 -23.76 3.56
C ARG A 84 -10.99 -22.31 3.25
N PHE A 85 -10.33 -21.36 3.91
CA PHE A 85 -10.66 -19.94 3.73
C PHE A 85 -10.42 -19.52 2.27
N LEU A 86 -9.21 -19.78 1.74
CA LEU A 86 -8.86 -19.40 0.38
C LEU A 86 -9.67 -20.22 -0.65
N ARG A 87 -9.52 -21.54 -0.63
CA ARG A 87 -10.00 -22.42 -1.70
C ARG A 87 -11.49 -22.73 -1.65
N SER A 88 -12.15 -22.59 -0.50
CA SER A 88 -13.60 -22.86 -0.38
C SER A 88 -14.44 -21.61 -0.21
N MET A 89 -13.95 -20.57 0.49
CA MET A 89 -14.75 -19.36 0.74
C MET A 89 -14.48 -18.26 -0.27
N VAL A 90 -13.22 -17.85 -0.43
CA VAL A 90 -12.87 -16.78 -1.37
C VAL A 90 -13.24 -17.17 -2.81
N SER A 91 -12.95 -18.41 -3.21
CA SER A 91 -13.28 -18.94 -4.53
C SER A 91 -14.77 -18.93 -4.86
N ALA A 92 -15.61 -19.23 -3.88
CA ALA A 92 -17.06 -19.25 -4.00
C ALA A 92 -17.70 -17.85 -3.87
N GLY A 93 -16.90 -16.79 -3.69
CA GLY A 93 -17.39 -15.43 -3.50
C GLY A 93 -18.15 -15.24 -2.17
N HIS A 94 -17.89 -16.08 -1.17
CA HIS A 94 -18.50 -15.95 0.15
C HIS A 94 -18.02 -14.69 0.88
N SER A 95 -18.74 -14.30 1.94
CA SER A 95 -18.36 -13.13 2.74
C SER A 95 -16.96 -13.30 3.36
N TYR A 96 -16.25 -12.18 3.43
CA TYR A 96 -14.92 -12.07 4.02
C TYR A 96 -14.94 -12.01 5.55
N GLU A 97 -16.09 -12.35 6.18
CA GLU A 97 -16.21 -12.41 7.64
C GLU A 97 -15.06 -13.16 8.33
N PRO A 98 -14.52 -14.28 7.80
CA PRO A 98 -13.43 -14.98 8.48
C PRO A 98 -12.13 -14.19 8.59
N ILE A 99 -11.81 -13.32 7.62
CA ILE A 99 -10.66 -12.41 7.74
C ILE A 99 -11.05 -11.03 8.29
N ARG A 100 -12.34 -10.78 8.50
CA ARG A 100 -12.79 -9.55 9.13
C ARG A 100 -12.29 -9.56 10.58
N GLY A 101 -11.46 -8.56 10.89
CA GLY A 101 -10.76 -8.43 12.17
C GLY A 101 -9.31 -8.89 12.15
N GLU A 102 -8.83 -9.53 11.07
CA GLU A 102 -7.39 -9.72 10.85
C GLU A 102 -6.78 -8.44 10.28
N SER A 103 -5.57 -8.10 10.74
CA SER A 103 -4.89 -6.85 10.41
C SER A 103 -3.40 -7.02 10.15
N VAL A 104 -2.85 -6.06 9.41
CA VAL A 104 -1.41 -5.87 9.25
C VAL A 104 -1.03 -4.50 9.81
N LEU A 105 -0.07 -4.49 10.73
CA LEU A 105 0.56 -3.29 11.27
C LEU A 105 1.79 -2.93 10.43
N PHE A 106 1.79 -1.73 9.87
CA PHE A 106 2.90 -1.22 9.08
C PHE A 106 3.61 -0.07 9.79
N LEU A 107 4.94 -0.06 9.68
CA LEU A 107 5.82 1.06 9.98
C LEU A 107 6.27 1.71 8.68
N PHE A 108 6.11 3.02 8.62
CA PHE A 108 6.44 3.85 7.47
C PHE A 108 7.61 4.75 7.82
N ILE A 109 8.66 4.75 6.99
CA ILE A 109 9.88 5.53 7.20
C ILE A 109 10.20 6.32 5.92
N GLY A 110 10.51 7.61 6.04
CA GLY A 110 10.84 8.42 4.86
C GLY A 110 9.64 8.72 3.97
N ILE A 111 8.45 8.87 4.56
CA ILE A 111 7.19 9.09 3.84
C ILE A 111 6.73 10.55 3.98
N GLY A 112 6.43 11.20 2.86
CA GLY A 112 5.85 12.54 2.84
C GLY A 112 4.45 12.58 3.46
N LYS A 113 4.11 13.71 4.10
CA LYS A 113 2.79 13.95 4.68
C LYS A 113 1.59 13.70 3.73
N PRO A 114 1.64 14.01 2.42
CA PRO A 114 0.50 13.74 1.53
C PRO A 114 0.12 12.26 1.47
N VAL A 115 1.13 11.38 1.50
CA VAL A 115 0.90 9.93 1.50
C VAL A 115 0.20 9.50 2.78
N TYR A 116 0.65 9.99 3.94
CA TYR A 116 -0.02 9.75 5.21
C TYR A 116 -1.48 10.24 5.21
N ASP A 117 -1.72 11.45 4.70
CA ASP A 117 -3.07 12.04 4.61
C ASP A 117 -3.98 11.26 3.65
N HIS A 118 -3.42 10.58 2.63
CA HIS A 118 -4.18 9.65 1.79
C HIS A 118 -4.41 8.30 2.48
N LEU A 119 -3.41 7.75 3.15
CA LEU A 119 -3.52 6.43 3.80
C LEU A 119 -4.51 6.46 4.97
N VAL A 120 -4.59 7.56 5.70
CA VAL A 120 -5.50 7.68 6.85
C VAL A 120 -6.97 7.59 6.47
N THR A 121 -7.36 7.92 5.23
CA THR A 121 -8.75 7.81 4.80
C THR A 121 -9.22 6.36 4.69
N TYR A 122 -8.29 5.39 4.69
CA TYR A 122 -8.57 3.96 4.57
C TYR A 122 -8.55 3.20 5.90
N THR A 123 -8.21 3.86 7.00
CA THR A 123 -8.24 3.23 8.31
C THR A 123 -9.70 3.11 8.77
N VAL A 124 -10.30 1.93 8.59
CA VAL A 124 -11.71 1.65 8.97
C VAL A 124 -11.76 1.08 10.39
N GLY A 125 -12.57 1.67 11.27
CA GLY A 125 -12.78 1.20 12.66
C GLY A 125 -11.93 1.93 13.71
N ARG A 126 -11.43 1.19 14.71
CA ARG A 126 -10.44 1.66 15.71
C ARG A 126 -9.03 1.05 15.51
N PRO A 127 -8.43 1.14 14.32
CA PRO A 127 -7.09 0.58 14.11
C PRO A 127 -6.02 1.38 14.83
N THR A 128 -4.91 0.72 15.13
CA THR A 128 -3.72 1.37 15.67
C THR A 128 -3.20 2.41 14.67
N ARG A 129 -3.24 3.69 15.06
CA ARG A 129 -2.64 4.81 14.33
C ARG A 129 -1.74 5.57 15.28
N ILE A 130 -0.44 5.49 15.03
CA ILE A 130 0.55 6.23 15.80
C ILE A 130 1.37 7.05 14.81
N ALA A 131 0.97 8.29 14.61
CA ALA A 131 1.87 9.28 14.04
C ALA A 131 2.37 10.14 15.18
N GLY A 132 3.69 10.25 15.31
CA GLY A 132 4.31 11.07 16.32
C GLY A 132 3.67 12.46 16.32
N GLY A 133 3.03 12.84 17.43
CA GLY A 133 2.52 14.19 17.57
C GLY A 133 3.69 15.14 17.33
N GLN A 134 3.54 16.10 16.42
CA GLN A 134 4.62 17.01 16.05
C GLN A 134 5.10 17.89 17.24
N ARG A 135 4.54 17.69 18.46
CA ARG A 135 4.97 18.27 19.75
C ARG A 135 6.25 17.62 20.25
N ALA A 136 6.42 16.33 19.98
CA ALA A 136 7.56 15.53 20.42
C ALA A 136 8.48 15.12 19.27
N ASN A 137 8.06 15.32 18.01
CA ASN A 137 8.79 14.85 16.84
C ASN A 137 8.94 15.95 15.79
N VAL A 138 10.10 15.99 15.16
CA VAL A 138 10.44 16.92 14.08
C VAL A 138 10.41 16.22 12.71
N PRO A 139 10.05 16.91 11.63
CA PRO A 139 10.16 16.40 10.27
C PRO A 139 11.58 15.88 9.96
N TRP A 140 11.68 14.79 9.21
CA TRP A 140 12.97 14.19 8.85
C TRP A 140 13.58 14.79 7.57
N GLY A 141 12.79 15.53 6.78
CA GLY A 141 13.24 16.04 5.50
C GLY A 141 12.11 16.47 4.58
N PHE A 142 12.35 16.44 3.27
CA PHE A 142 11.39 16.79 2.23
C PHE A 142 11.32 15.71 1.15
N GLU A 143 10.11 15.39 0.69
CA GLU A 143 9.88 14.52 -0.47
C GLU A 143 9.51 15.39 -1.68
N LEU A 144 10.34 15.34 -2.72
CA LEU A 144 10.06 16.00 -3.99
C LEU A 144 8.80 15.39 -4.63
N PRO A 145 7.85 16.22 -5.10
CA PRO A 145 6.70 15.75 -5.87
C PRO A 145 7.13 14.94 -7.10
N VAL A 146 6.31 13.97 -7.51
CA VAL A 146 6.61 13.13 -8.69
C VAL A 146 6.67 13.97 -9.96
N GLU A 147 5.93 15.07 -9.98
CA GLU A 147 5.77 15.99 -11.10
C GLU A 147 6.88 17.06 -11.15
N ALA A 148 7.78 17.10 -10.15
CA ALA A 148 8.83 18.10 -10.06
C ALA A 148 9.86 17.95 -11.19
N LYS A 149 9.87 18.91 -12.13
CA LYS A 149 10.83 18.95 -13.25
C LYS A 149 12.15 19.61 -12.89
N ASN A 150 12.14 20.53 -11.92
CA ASN A 150 13.31 21.26 -11.47
C ASN A 150 13.49 21.08 -9.95
N PRO A 151 14.28 20.09 -9.50
CA PRO A 151 14.50 19.83 -8.08
C PRO A 151 15.09 21.02 -7.30
N GLU A 152 15.82 21.90 -7.98
CA GLU A 152 16.53 23.02 -7.36
C GLU A 152 15.57 24.09 -6.80
N GLU A 153 14.40 24.26 -7.40
CA GLU A 153 13.36 25.18 -6.92
C GLU A 153 12.83 24.82 -5.53
N TYR A 154 13.01 23.57 -5.09
CA TYR A 154 12.53 23.07 -3.81
C TYR A 154 13.59 23.18 -2.70
N LYS A 155 14.76 23.76 -2.96
CA LYS A 155 15.80 24.00 -1.95
C LYS A 155 15.30 24.89 -0.80
N GLU A 156 14.49 25.90 -1.12
CA GLU A 156 13.89 26.79 -0.12
C GLU A 156 12.98 26.04 0.86
N GLU A 157 12.33 24.96 0.41
CA GLU A 157 11.45 24.16 1.27
C GLU A 157 12.24 23.36 2.31
N LEU A 158 13.45 22.90 1.96
CA LEU A 158 14.35 22.27 2.92
C LEU A 158 14.84 23.25 3.99
N GLU A 159 15.20 24.47 3.60
CA GLU A 159 15.58 25.53 4.55
C GLU A 159 14.41 25.90 5.46
N ARG A 160 13.19 26.03 4.91
CA ARG A 160 11.98 26.29 5.70
C ARG A 160 11.76 25.22 6.77
N ILE A 161 12.00 23.95 6.44
CA ILE A 161 11.92 22.85 7.42
C ILE A 161 13.04 22.98 8.46
N ARG A 162 14.29 23.27 8.06
CA ARG A 162 15.40 23.51 9.00
C ARG A 162 15.06 24.60 10.01
N ASP A 163 14.49 25.71 9.56
CA ASP A 163 14.13 26.82 10.43
C ASP A 163 13.04 26.44 11.42
N VAL A 164 12.02 25.66 10.99
CA VAL A 164 11.02 25.11 11.92
C VAL A 164 11.66 24.19 12.96
N ILE A 165 12.63 23.36 12.57
CA ILE A 165 13.36 22.48 13.51
C ILE A 165 14.22 23.30 14.49
N ARG A 166 14.85 24.38 14.04
CA ARG A 166 15.63 25.28 14.91
C ARG A 166 14.73 26.00 15.89
N LEU A 167 13.60 26.55 15.43
CA LEU A 167 12.59 27.17 16.28
C LEU A 167 12.02 26.17 17.30
N ALA A 168 11.85 24.90 16.91
CA ALA A 168 11.41 23.84 17.80
C ALA A 168 12.34 23.59 19.00
N LYS A 169 13.64 23.75 18.77
CA LYS A 169 14.69 23.55 19.79
C LYS A 169 14.86 24.79 20.68
N GLN A 170 14.30 25.94 20.30
CA GLN A 170 14.36 27.17 21.10
C GLN A 170 13.14 27.26 22.02
N GLU A 171 13.35 27.13 23.34
CA GLU A 171 12.26 27.06 24.35
C GLU A 171 11.33 28.30 24.43
N LYS A 172 11.64 29.40 23.73
CA LYS A 172 11.06 30.73 24.04
C LYS A 172 10.30 31.50 22.95
N SER A 173 10.22 31.08 21.68
CA SER A 173 9.77 32.04 20.63
C SER A 173 8.44 31.77 19.91
N GLU A 174 7.82 30.61 20.01
CA GLU A 174 6.46 30.34 19.50
C GLU A 174 6.08 28.95 20.02
N GLN A 175 4.82 28.69 20.41
CA GLN A 175 4.45 27.30 20.69
C GLN A 175 4.73 26.48 19.43
N MET A 176 5.40 25.34 19.56
CA MET A 176 5.72 24.43 18.46
C MET A 176 4.56 24.13 17.50
N GLN A 177 3.33 24.32 17.96
CA GLN A 177 2.10 24.23 17.19
C GLN A 177 1.99 25.31 16.10
N ALA A 178 2.37 26.55 16.40
CA ALA A 178 2.35 27.67 15.46
C ALA A 178 3.45 27.56 14.40
N ALA A 179 4.66 27.16 14.80
CA ALA A 179 5.79 26.99 13.87
C ALA A 179 5.51 25.95 12.76
N ARG A 180 4.69 24.93 13.04
CA ARG A 180 4.30 23.90 12.04
C ARG A 180 3.44 24.43 10.91
N ALA A 181 2.72 25.53 11.11
CA ALA A 181 1.94 26.14 10.03
C ALA A 181 2.85 26.60 8.88
N LYS A 182 4.16 26.75 9.15
CA LYS A 182 5.19 27.08 8.15
C LYS A 182 5.73 25.84 7.42
N LEU A 183 5.37 24.61 7.81
CA LEU A 183 5.90 23.43 7.13
C LEU A 183 5.29 23.27 5.73
N PRO A 184 6.10 22.96 4.70
CA PRO A 184 5.58 22.64 3.39
C PRO A 184 4.76 21.36 3.41
N VAL A 185 3.80 21.24 2.50
CA VAL A 185 2.94 20.06 2.42
C VAL A 185 3.75 18.77 2.23
N GLY A 186 4.84 18.81 1.46
CA GLY A 186 5.70 17.65 1.15
C GLY A 186 6.74 17.27 2.20
N TYR A 187 6.67 17.79 3.44
CA TYR A 187 7.65 17.39 4.46
C TYR A 187 7.56 15.88 4.76
N VAL A 188 8.72 15.25 4.97
CA VAL A 188 8.85 13.85 5.38
C VAL A 188 8.48 13.75 6.84
N MET A 189 7.43 12.98 7.11
CA MET A 189 6.97 12.76 8.47
C MET A 189 7.99 11.96 9.28
N PRO A 190 8.07 12.20 10.60
CA PRO A 190 8.68 11.23 11.50
C PRO A 190 8.04 9.84 11.27
N PRO A 191 8.79 8.75 11.46
CA PRO A 191 8.25 7.41 11.31
C PRO A 191 6.92 7.22 12.04
N PHE A 192 6.00 6.53 11.38
CA PHE A 192 4.64 6.36 11.89
C PHE A 192 4.13 4.96 11.64
N LEU A 193 3.18 4.54 12.49
CA LEU A 193 2.51 3.26 12.43
C LEU A 193 1.07 3.43 11.96
N MET A 194 0.65 2.55 11.05
CA MET A 194 -0.76 2.40 10.71
C MET A 194 -1.11 0.92 10.58
N GLU A 195 -2.23 0.56 11.19
CA GLU A 195 -2.82 -0.75 11.07
C GLU A 195 -3.98 -0.73 10.09
N PHE A 196 -4.02 -1.73 9.21
CA PHE A 196 -5.12 -1.91 8.26
C PHE A 196 -5.67 -3.32 8.42
N SER A 197 -6.99 -3.48 8.36
CA SER A 197 -7.56 -4.82 8.24
C SER A 197 -7.20 -5.43 6.89
N GLU A 198 -7.00 -6.74 6.84
CA GLU A 198 -6.68 -7.46 5.59
C GLU A 198 -7.81 -7.27 4.55
N GLU A 199 -9.07 -7.22 5.00
CA GLU A 199 -10.21 -6.87 4.15
C GLU A 199 -10.10 -5.46 3.57
N ALA A 200 -9.73 -4.46 4.37
CA ALA A 200 -9.61 -3.09 3.89
C ALA A 200 -8.42 -2.94 2.92
N LEU A 201 -7.31 -3.64 3.17
CA LEU A 201 -6.16 -3.67 2.27
C LEU A 201 -6.57 -4.14 0.88
N ILE A 202 -7.16 -5.33 0.77
CA ILE A 202 -7.47 -5.91 -0.53
C ILE A 202 -8.65 -5.22 -1.24
N LYS A 203 -9.72 -4.86 -0.51
CA LYS A 203 -10.95 -4.32 -1.12
C LYS A 203 -10.94 -2.81 -1.33
N ASN A 204 -10.17 -2.06 -0.54
CA ASN A 204 -10.21 -0.60 -0.55
C ASN A 204 -8.84 0.01 -0.91
N VAL A 205 -7.80 -0.28 -0.13
CA VAL A 205 -6.48 0.36 -0.27
C VAL A 205 -5.84 -0.03 -1.61
N PHE A 206 -5.56 -1.31 -1.81
CA PHE A 206 -4.94 -1.82 -3.03
C PHE A 206 -5.86 -1.63 -4.23
N ARG A 207 -7.17 -1.80 -4.03
CA ARG A 207 -8.14 -1.55 -5.09
C ARG A 207 -8.07 -0.13 -5.63
N GLN A 208 -8.22 0.88 -4.77
CA GLN A 208 -8.29 2.27 -5.21
C GLN A 208 -6.93 2.84 -5.61
N ARG A 209 -5.83 2.30 -5.05
CA ARG A 209 -4.48 2.85 -5.26
C ARG A 209 -3.62 2.08 -6.25
N LEU A 210 -3.89 0.79 -6.48
CA LEU A 210 -3.11 -0.06 -7.39
C LEU A 210 -3.96 -0.65 -8.51
N PHE A 211 -5.18 -1.15 -8.22
CA PHE A 211 -5.94 -1.95 -9.18
C PHE A 211 -6.80 -1.08 -10.12
N GLU A 212 -7.33 0.02 -9.62
CA GLU A 212 -8.11 0.99 -10.39
C GLU A 212 -7.20 2.08 -10.97
N ARG A 213 -7.38 2.40 -12.25
CA ARG A 213 -6.66 3.49 -12.90
C ARG A 213 -7.17 4.84 -12.40
N GLY A 214 -6.34 5.58 -11.68
CA GLY A 214 -6.68 6.93 -11.20
C GLY A 214 -5.82 7.43 -10.05
N ALA A 215 -5.28 6.53 -9.22
CA ALA A 215 -4.30 6.91 -8.21
C ALA A 215 -2.92 7.07 -8.83
N GLN A 216 -2.20 8.11 -8.43
CA GLN A 216 -0.86 8.44 -8.89
C GLN A 216 -0.04 9.13 -7.80
N GLY A 217 1.26 9.26 -8.04
CA GLY A 217 2.20 9.91 -7.14
C GLY A 217 2.80 8.97 -6.10
N ALA A 218 3.44 9.55 -5.08
CA ALA A 218 4.14 8.79 -4.03
C ALA A 218 3.23 7.80 -3.29
N THR A 219 1.92 8.05 -3.20
CA THR A 219 0.98 7.13 -2.54
C THR A 219 0.85 5.79 -3.25
N VAL A 220 0.91 5.76 -4.59
CA VAL A 220 0.87 4.51 -5.35
C VAL A 220 2.11 3.68 -5.07
N GLU A 221 3.27 4.32 -5.09
CA GLU A 221 4.55 3.67 -4.78
C GLU A 221 4.53 3.07 -3.37
N ILE A 222 4.11 3.83 -2.37
CA ILE A 222 4.02 3.33 -0.98
C ILE A 222 2.98 2.24 -0.83
N THR A 223 1.86 2.31 -1.56
CA THR A 223 0.86 1.25 -1.51
C THR A 223 1.35 -0.03 -2.21
N ALA A 224 2.17 0.09 -3.25
CA ALA A 224 2.83 -1.05 -3.88
C ALA A 224 3.84 -1.68 -2.92
N ASP A 225 4.62 -0.86 -2.22
CA ASP A 225 5.55 -1.31 -1.19
C ASP A 225 4.81 -2.04 -0.04
N MET A 226 3.61 -1.58 0.35
CA MET A 226 2.75 -2.30 1.31
C MET A 226 2.32 -3.68 0.80
N LEU A 227 1.93 -3.80 -0.47
CA LEU A 227 1.53 -5.07 -1.07
C LEU A 227 2.72 -6.04 -1.15
N GLU A 228 3.89 -5.57 -1.55
CA GLU A 228 5.11 -6.39 -1.59
C GLU A 228 5.53 -6.87 -0.19
N ALA A 229 5.44 -6.00 0.83
CA ALA A 229 5.68 -6.42 2.22
C ALA A 229 4.66 -7.49 2.67
N CYS A 230 3.39 -7.35 2.28
CA CYS A 230 2.37 -8.38 2.51
C CYS A 230 2.70 -9.72 1.83
N LEU A 231 3.11 -9.69 0.56
CA LEU A 231 3.52 -10.88 -0.21
C LEU A 231 4.75 -11.57 0.41
N GLN A 232 5.66 -10.82 1.00
CA GLN A 232 6.80 -11.39 1.73
C GLN A 232 6.36 -12.10 3.03
N ILE A 233 5.33 -11.60 3.72
CA ILE A 233 4.76 -12.29 4.89
C ILE A 233 4.07 -13.58 4.47
N ASP A 234 3.11 -13.50 3.54
CA ASP A 234 2.26 -14.63 3.15
C ASP A 234 1.86 -14.55 1.67
N ARG A 235 2.78 -14.98 0.79
CA ARG A 235 2.62 -14.90 -0.66
C ARG A 235 1.35 -15.57 -1.15
N GLU A 236 1.13 -16.83 -0.79
CA GLU A 236 -0.02 -17.59 -1.31
C GLU A 236 -1.35 -16.95 -0.89
N LYS A 237 -1.50 -16.42 0.33
CA LYS A 237 -2.72 -15.71 0.72
C LYS A 237 -2.94 -14.48 -0.16
N TRP A 238 -1.92 -13.63 -0.30
CA TRP A 238 -2.07 -12.36 -1.00
C TRP A 238 -2.19 -12.52 -2.52
N GLU A 239 -1.46 -13.45 -3.14
CA GLU A 239 -1.65 -13.82 -4.56
C GLU A 239 -3.05 -14.38 -4.79
N PHE A 240 -3.51 -15.30 -3.94
CA PHE A 240 -4.87 -15.85 -4.06
C PHE A 240 -5.92 -14.75 -3.91
N LEU A 241 -5.78 -13.84 -2.94
CA LEU A 241 -6.70 -12.71 -2.78
C LEU A 241 -6.65 -11.78 -4.01
N MET A 242 -5.48 -11.58 -4.60
CA MET A 242 -5.34 -10.81 -5.83
C MET A 242 -6.07 -11.47 -7.01
N ASP A 243 -6.09 -12.79 -7.14
CA ASP A 243 -6.85 -13.47 -8.20
C ASP A 243 -8.35 -13.14 -8.18
N TYR A 244 -8.90 -12.74 -7.03
CA TYR A 244 -10.32 -12.42 -6.86
C TYR A 244 -10.63 -10.93 -6.70
N HIS A 245 -9.63 -10.07 -6.48
CA HIS A 245 -9.82 -8.61 -6.30
C HIS A 245 -8.93 -7.74 -7.17
N GLY A 246 -7.96 -8.34 -7.86
CA GLY A 246 -6.90 -7.67 -8.58
C GLY A 246 -7.37 -6.85 -9.78
N PRO A 247 -6.42 -6.22 -10.49
CA PRO A 247 -6.73 -5.29 -11.59
C PRO A 247 -7.53 -5.93 -12.72
N HIS A 248 -7.35 -7.23 -12.96
CA HIS A 248 -8.11 -7.97 -13.97
C HIS A 248 -9.60 -8.06 -13.66
N ILE A 249 -10.01 -8.00 -12.39
CA ILE A 249 -11.43 -8.00 -12.00
C ILE A 249 -12.11 -6.70 -12.41
N ALA A 250 -11.44 -5.56 -12.23
CA ALA A 250 -11.96 -4.27 -12.69
C ALA A 250 -12.10 -4.24 -14.22
N GLN A 251 -11.10 -4.78 -14.93
CA GLN A 251 -11.13 -4.93 -16.39
C GLN A 251 -12.25 -5.89 -16.85
N TRP A 252 -12.42 -7.01 -16.15
CA TRP A 252 -13.49 -7.97 -16.41
C TRP A 252 -14.87 -7.35 -16.22
N GLN A 253 -15.10 -6.67 -15.09
CA GLN A 253 -16.36 -5.97 -14.82
C GLN A 253 -16.66 -4.92 -15.90
N LYS A 254 -15.65 -4.17 -16.35
CA LYS A 254 -15.79 -3.25 -17.47
C LYS A 254 -16.14 -4.00 -18.77
N SER A 255 -15.41 -5.07 -19.07
CA SER A 255 -15.63 -5.92 -20.25
C SER A 255 -17.09 -6.36 -20.32
N MET A 256 -17.61 -6.98 -19.25
CA MET A 256 -18.98 -7.48 -19.19
C MET A 256 -20.02 -6.36 -19.33
N ARG A 257 -19.78 -5.19 -18.73
CA ARG A 257 -20.67 -4.03 -18.89
C ARG A 257 -20.69 -3.53 -20.34
N THR A 258 -19.52 -3.45 -20.99
CA THR A 258 -19.41 -3.02 -22.39
C THR A 258 -20.03 -4.02 -23.35
N LEU A 259 -19.75 -5.33 -23.19
CA LEU A 259 -20.38 -6.39 -24.01
C LEU A 259 -21.90 -6.34 -23.90
N ARG A 260 -22.44 -6.15 -22.70
CA ARG A 260 -23.89 -6.03 -22.49
C ARG A 260 -24.47 -4.77 -23.11
N LYS A 261 -23.75 -3.64 -23.05
CA LYS A 261 -24.25 -2.35 -23.51
C LYS A 261 -24.21 -2.22 -25.03
N GLU A 262 -23.13 -2.68 -25.65
CA GLU A 262 -22.86 -2.50 -27.08
C GLU A 262 -23.24 -3.75 -27.89
N GLU A 263 -23.67 -4.84 -27.22
CA GLU A 263 -24.08 -6.12 -27.82
C GLU A 263 -23.03 -6.69 -28.80
N TYR A 264 -21.75 -6.54 -28.45
CA TYR A 264 -20.63 -7.02 -29.27
C TYR A 264 -20.75 -8.52 -29.57
N THR A 265 -20.73 -8.85 -30.86
CA THR A 265 -20.58 -10.23 -31.30
C THR A 265 -19.11 -10.64 -31.33
N PHE A 266 -18.84 -11.94 -31.38
CA PHE A 266 -17.49 -12.46 -31.56
C PHE A 266 -16.83 -11.92 -32.84
N ALA A 267 -17.60 -11.81 -33.93
CA ALA A 267 -17.13 -11.24 -35.19
C ALA A 267 -16.66 -9.79 -35.03
N ASN A 268 -17.40 -8.97 -34.27
CA ASN A 268 -17.02 -7.58 -34.02
C ASN A 268 -15.70 -7.47 -33.23
N LEU A 269 -15.46 -8.40 -32.28
CA LEU A 269 -14.21 -8.41 -31.51
C LEU A 269 -13.00 -8.79 -32.37
N MET A 270 -13.17 -9.76 -33.28
CA MET A 270 -12.11 -10.16 -34.22
C MET A 270 -11.77 -9.04 -35.20
N GLU A 271 -12.80 -8.39 -35.77
CA GLU A 271 -12.63 -7.26 -36.69
C GLU A 271 -11.89 -6.09 -36.03
N GLN A 272 -12.28 -5.73 -34.80
CA GLN A 272 -11.69 -4.61 -34.07
C GLN A 272 -10.20 -4.79 -33.75
N PHE A 273 -9.72 -6.05 -33.68
CA PHE A 273 -8.33 -6.37 -33.35
C PHE A 273 -7.53 -6.90 -34.55
N GLY A 274 -8.13 -7.01 -35.73
CA GLY A 274 -7.48 -7.51 -36.93
C GLY A 274 -7.03 -8.97 -36.82
N ILE A 275 -7.73 -9.78 -36.03
CA ILE A 275 -7.39 -11.19 -35.80
C ILE A 275 -8.07 -12.03 -36.89
N SER A 276 -7.28 -12.85 -37.58
CA SER A 276 -7.79 -13.81 -38.55
C SER A 276 -8.55 -14.96 -37.87
N ALA A 277 -9.41 -15.67 -38.60
CA ALA A 277 -10.15 -16.81 -38.04
C ALA A 277 -9.22 -17.91 -37.50
N GLU A 278 -8.07 -18.13 -38.14
CA GLU A 278 -7.06 -19.11 -37.71
C GLU A 278 -6.33 -18.69 -36.42
N GLU A 279 -6.03 -17.40 -36.25
CA GLU A 279 -5.44 -16.87 -35.01
C GLU A 279 -6.46 -16.84 -33.85
N ALA A 280 -7.74 -16.65 -34.16
CA ALA A 280 -8.81 -16.65 -33.16
C ALA A 280 -8.96 -18.01 -32.47
N GLU A 281 -8.71 -19.12 -33.17
CA GLU A 281 -8.75 -20.48 -32.60
C GLU A 281 -7.65 -20.73 -31.55
N GLN A 282 -6.53 -20.02 -31.66
CA GLN A 282 -5.39 -20.16 -30.75
C GLN A 282 -5.36 -19.11 -29.64
N THR A 283 -6.20 -18.09 -29.72
CA THR A 283 -6.19 -16.96 -28.78
C THR A 283 -7.11 -17.22 -27.59
N SER A 284 -6.60 -17.01 -26.37
CA SER A 284 -7.42 -17.05 -25.16
C SER A 284 -8.54 -16.02 -25.23
N LEU A 285 -9.79 -16.49 -25.20
CA LEU A 285 -10.97 -15.61 -25.18
C LEU A 285 -10.93 -14.62 -24.01
N TYR A 286 -10.40 -15.06 -22.86
CA TYR A 286 -10.22 -14.19 -21.70
C TYR A 286 -9.28 -13.02 -22.01
N GLU A 287 -8.12 -13.29 -22.60
CA GLU A 287 -7.18 -12.24 -22.99
C GLU A 287 -7.75 -11.31 -24.07
N LEU A 288 -8.48 -11.87 -25.03
CA LEU A 288 -9.15 -11.10 -26.08
C LEU A 288 -10.12 -10.08 -25.48
N LEU A 289 -10.98 -10.51 -24.55
CA LEU A 289 -11.96 -9.66 -23.88
C LEU A 289 -11.30 -8.55 -23.04
N LEU A 290 -10.26 -8.89 -22.27
CA LEU A 290 -9.56 -7.91 -21.45
C LEU A 290 -8.84 -6.84 -22.30
N ARG A 291 -8.24 -7.22 -23.42
CA ARG A 291 -7.51 -6.30 -24.32
C ARG A 291 -8.44 -5.42 -25.16
N THR A 292 -9.65 -5.90 -25.48
CA THR A 292 -10.63 -5.19 -26.32
C THR A 292 -11.53 -4.27 -25.48
N VAL A 293 -12.53 -4.87 -24.84
CA VAL A 293 -13.62 -4.18 -24.14
C VAL A 293 -13.31 -3.93 -22.66
N GLY A 294 -12.32 -4.64 -22.11
CA GLY A 294 -11.83 -4.50 -20.74
C GLY A 294 -10.83 -3.39 -20.51
N LYS A 295 -10.33 -2.75 -21.59
CA LYS A 295 -9.32 -1.70 -21.50
C LYS A 295 -9.85 -0.54 -20.68
N LEU A 296 -9.30 -0.33 -19.48
CA LEU A 296 -9.69 0.78 -18.61
C LEU A 296 -9.39 2.13 -19.30
N PRO A 297 -10.18 3.19 -19.02
CA PRO A 297 -9.94 4.51 -19.61
C PRO A 297 -8.48 4.95 -19.38
N PRO A 298 -7.89 5.75 -20.30
CA PRO A 298 -6.62 6.38 -20.03
C PRO A 298 -6.74 7.22 -18.75
N SER A 299 -5.76 7.12 -17.86
CA SER A 299 -5.68 8.02 -16.71
C SER A 299 -5.45 9.47 -17.20
N MET A 300 -5.77 10.49 -16.39
CA MET A 300 -5.49 11.90 -16.76
C MET A 300 -4.00 12.19 -17.04
N TRP A 301 -3.12 11.22 -16.79
CA TRP A 301 -1.68 11.34 -16.94
C TRP A 301 -1.07 10.27 -17.84
N ASP A 302 -1.88 9.40 -18.43
CA ASP A 302 -1.49 8.61 -19.60
C ASP A 302 -1.38 9.63 -20.74
N LYS A 303 -0.24 10.32 -20.83
CA LYS A 303 0.03 11.20 -21.95
C LYS A 303 -0.15 10.38 -23.22
N ARG A 304 -0.97 10.92 -24.12
CA ARG A 304 -0.93 10.61 -25.54
C ARG A 304 0.53 10.79 -25.96
N ASN A 305 1.23 9.67 -26.16
CA ASN A 305 2.46 9.66 -26.95
C ASN A 305 2.15 10.17 -28.36
#